data_AF-A0A496ZYM2-F1
#
_entry.id   AF-A0A496ZYM2-F1
#
_cell.length_a   1.000
_cell.length_b   1.000
_cell.length_c   1.000
_cell.angle_alpha   90.00
_cell.angle_beta   90.00
_cell.angle_gamma   90.00
#
_symmetry.space_group_name_H-M   'P 1'
#
loop_
_entity.id
_entity.type
_entity.pdbx_description
1 polymer ?
#
loop_
_entity_poly.entity_id
_entity_poly.type
_entity_poly.pdbx_seq_one_letter_code
_entity_poly.pdbx_strand_id
1 'polypeptide(L)' 'LPYSTWHISPKCDLCHDRLEEGKEPRCVATCTSGALVFEELTELEKKYSRAVEGGRYFARFMPTR' A
#
# COMPACT_ATOMS: atom_id res chain seq x y z
N LEU A 1 10.93 -26.92 -15.17
CA LEU A 1 10.80 -26.18 -13.89
C LEU A 1 9.38 -25.63 -13.83
N PRO A 2 8.59 -25.91 -12.78
CA PRO A 2 7.16 -25.59 -12.71
C PRO A 2 6.84 -24.08 -12.56
N TYR A 3 7.79 -23.19 -12.87
CA TYR A 3 7.63 -21.75 -12.78
C TYR A 3 7.54 -21.15 -14.19
N SER A 4 6.50 -21.52 -14.92
CA SER A 4 6.18 -20.91 -16.20
C SER A 4 5.06 -19.89 -15.97
N THR A 5 5.39 -18.67 -15.55
CA THR A 5 4.41 -17.59 -15.27
C THR A 5 3.91 -16.91 -16.55
N TRP A 6 3.95 -17.58 -17.69
CA TRP A 6 3.46 -17.05 -18.95
C TRP A 6 1.97 -16.73 -18.79
N HIS A 7 1.58 -15.48 -19.07
CA HIS A 7 0.23 -14.92 -18.88
C HIS A 7 -0.20 -14.56 -17.44
N ILE A 8 0.71 -14.57 -16.46
CA ILE A 8 0.44 -14.05 -15.11
C ILE A 8 1.29 -12.80 -14.90
N SER A 9 0.65 -11.65 -14.68
CA SER A 9 1.32 -10.39 -14.38
C SER A 9 1.26 -10.12 -12.86
N PRO A 10 2.32 -10.49 -12.10
CA PRO A 10 2.35 -10.21 -10.67
C PRO A 10 2.38 -8.70 -10.43
N LYS A 11 1.65 -8.26 -9.42
CA LYS A 11 1.68 -6.88 -8.92
C LYS A 11 1.96 -6.91 -7.44
N CYS A 12 2.47 -5.81 -6.90
CA CYS A 12 2.59 -5.64 -5.46
C CYS A 12 1.20 -5.64 -4.83
N ASP A 13 1.04 -6.52 -3.85
CA ASP A 13 -0.14 -6.83 -3.05
C ASP A 13 -0.03 -6.27 -1.63
N LEU A 14 0.94 -5.36 -1.40
CA LEU A 14 1.24 -4.75 -0.11
C LEU A 14 1.74 -5.74 0.96
N CYS A 15 2.37 -6.85 0.54
CA CYS A 15 2.91 -7.88 1.43
C CYS A 15 1.82 -8.47 2.34
N HIS A 16 0.73 -8.96 1.73
CA HIS A 16 -0.44 -9.45 2.44
C HIS A 16 -0.10 -10.51 3.50
N ASP A 17 0.78 -11.46 3.14
CA ASP A 17 1.33 -12.49 4.02
C ASP A 17 1.94 -11.92 5.32
N ARG A 18 2.67 -10.81 5.20
CA ARG A 18 3.32 -10.14 6.34
C ARG A 18 2.31 -9.38 7.18
N LEU A 19 1.32 -8.76 6.54
CA LEU A 19 0.26 -8.03 7.23
C LEU A 19 -0.59 -8.97 8.09
N GLU A 20 -0.87 -10.19 7.62
CA GLU A 20 -1.57 -11.21 8.41
C GLU A 20 -0.78 -11.60 9.69
N GLU A 21 0.54 -11.58 9.62
CA GLU A 21 1.44 -11.79 10.77
C GLU A 21 1.64 -10.53 11.63
N GLY A 22 0.96 -9.42 11.32
CA GLY A 22 1.12 -8.14 12.02
C GLY A 22 2.47 -7.45 11.78
N LYS A 23 3.18 -7.81 10.70
CA LYS A 23 4.48 -7.25 10.33
C LYS A 23 4.32 -6.19 9.23
N GLU A 24 5.21 -5.20 9.23
CA GLU A 24 5.23 -4.18 8.18
C GLU A 24 5.61 -4.75 6.80
N PRO A 25 5.13 -4.13 5.69
CA PRO A 25 5.58 -4.45 4.35
C PRO A 25 7.09 -4.36 4.20
N ARG A 26 7.66 -5.24 3.38
CA ARG A 26 9.12 -5.40 3.32
C ARG A 26 9.83 -4.13 2.83
N CYS A 27 9.25 -3.41 1.86
CA CYS A 27 9.81 -2.15 1.37
C CYS A 27 9.85 -1.05 2.45
N VAL A 28 8.83 -0.99 3.31
CA VAL A 28 8.75 -0.04 4.43
C VAL A 28 9.79 -0.39 5.50
N ALA A 29 9.80 -1.66 5.94
CA ALA A 29 10.72 -2.12 6.97
C ALA A 29 12.21 -1.96 6.59
N THR A 30 12.54 -2.01 5.30
CA THR A 30 13.92 -1.82 4.81
C THR A 30 14.30 -0.38 4.52
N CYS A 31 13.34 0.56 4.55
CA CYS A 31 13.58 1.94 4.14
C CYS A 31 14.41 2.68 5.20
N THR A 32 15.72 2.78 4.99
CA THR A 32 16.63 3.46 5.92
C THR A 32 16.43 4.97 5.98
N SER A 33 15.84 5.57 4.93
CA SER A 33 15.56 7.00 4.86
C SER A 33 14.26 7.42 5.55
N GLY A 34 13.38 6.47 5.89
CA GLY A 34 12.05 6.76 6.41
C GLY A 34 11.11 7.41 5.39
N ALA A 35 11.40 7.30 4.10
CA ALA A 35 10.58 7.89 3.03
C ALA A 35 9.27 7.14 2.76
N LEU A 36 9.20 5.86 3.13
CA LEU A 36 8.04 4.99 2.94
C LEU A 36 7.38 4.70 4.28
N VAL A 37 6.06 4.84 4.34
CA VAL A 37 5.24 4.58 5.53
C VAL A 37 4.00 3.80 5.09
N PHE A 38 3.62 2.80 5.88
CA PHE A 38 2.38 2.05 5.69
C PHE A 38 1.46 2.31 6.88
N GLU A 39 0.36 3.00 6.64
CA GLU A 39 -0.60 3.41 7.66
C GLU A 39 -2.04 3.30 7.13
N GLU A 40 -2.98 3.16 8.06
CA GLU A 40 -4.41 3.22 7.75
C GLU A 40 -4.83 4.64 7.36
N LEU A 41 -5.70 4.73 6.36
CA LEU A 41 -6.12 6.01 5.80
C LEU A 41 -6.84 6.89 6.84
N THR A 42 -7.60 6.27 7.75
CA THR A 42 -8.30 6.98 8.84
C THR A 42 -7.34 7.63 9.83
N GLU A 43 -6.19 7.00 10.10
CA GLU A 43 -5.16 7.57 10.96
C GLU A 43 -4.41 8.69 10.23
N LEU A 44 -4.24 8.57 8.91
CA LEU A 44 -3.61 9.59 8.08
C LEU A 44 -4.47 10.87 7.99
N GLU A 45 -5.79 10.72 7.81
CA GLU A 45 -6.74 11.85 7.80
C GLU A 45 -6.80 12.60 9.15
N LYS A 46 -6.58 11.91 10.27
CA LYS A 46 -6.47 12.56 11.59
C LYS A 46 -5.17 13.34 11.74
N LYS A 47 -4.07 12.77 11.26
CA LYS A 47 -2.71 13.36 11.40
C LYS A 47 -2.49 14.54 10.45
N TYR A 48 -3.06 14.50 9.25
CA TYR A 48 -2.83 15.48 8.20
C TYR A 48 -4.15 16.07 7.71
N SER A 49 -4.29 17.40 7.75
CA SER A 49 -5.49 18.10 7.30
C SER A 49 -5.63 18.19 5.76
N ARG A 50 -4.70 17.59 5.01
CA ARG A 50 -4.67 17.61 3.55
C ARG A 50 -4.99 16.23 3.03
N ALA A 51 -5.97 16.15 2.14
CA ALA A 51 -6.34 14.91 1.47
C ALA A 51 -5.09 14.24 0.88
N VAL A 52 -4.92 12.97 1.20
CA VAL A 52 -3.81 12.12 0.75
C VAL A 52 -3.98 11.88 -0.75
N GLU A 53 -3.46 12.78 -1.57
CA GLU A 53 -3.47 12.61 -3.03
C GLU A 53 -2.38 11.62 -3.44
N GLY A 54 -2.77 10.37 -3.69
CA GLY A 54 -1.93 9.39 -4.40
C GLY A 54 -1.41 8.22 -3.55
N GLY A 55 -2.31 7.44 -2.96
CA GLY A 55 -2.05 6.04 -2.62
C GLY A 55 -2.55 5.11 -3.74
N ARG A 56 -2.13 3.85 -3.80
CA ARG A 56 -2.78 2.81 -4.64
C ARG A 56 -4.17 2.41 -4.11
N TYR A 57 -4.96 3.40 -3.69
CA TYR A 57 -6.34 3.23 -3.29
C TYR A 57 -7.21 4.08 -4.21
N PHE A 58 -8.06 3.38 -4.95
CA PHE A 58 -9.22 3.90 -5.66
C PHE A 58 -10.22 4.46 -4.64
N ALA A 59 -9.86 5.52 -3.92
CA ALA A 59 -10.80 6.22 -3.07
C ALA A 59 -11.50 7.30 -3.90
N ARG A 60 -12.65 6.88 -4.46
CA ARG A 60 -13.78 7.75 -4.76
C ARG A 60 -13.60 8.72 -5.95
N PHE A 61 -13.56 8.15 -7.14
CA PHE A 61 -14.15 8.80 -8.31
C PHE A 61 -15.69 8.84 -8.12
N MET A 62 -16.17 9.74 -7.27
CA MET A 62 -17.59 10.03 -7.15
C MET A 62 -17.74 11.55 -7.27
N PRO A 63 -18.16 12.07 -8.43
CA PRO A 63 -18.35 13.49 -8.60
C PRO A 63 -19.54 13.91 -7.76
N THR A 64 -19.30 14.57 -6.63
CA THR A 64 -20.36 15.30 -5.93
C THR A 64 -20.32 16.75 -6.43
N ARG A 65 -21.11 16.97 -7.49
CA ARG A 65 -21.30 18.23 -8.24
C ARG A 65 -20.15 18.68 -9.14
#